data_AF-A0A7Y3SZG7-F1
#
_entry.id   AF-A0A7Y3SZG7-F1
#
_cell.length_a   1.000
_cell.length_b   1.000
_cell.length_c   1.000
_cell.angle_alpha   90.00
_cell.angle_beta   90.00
_cell.angle_gamma   90.00
#
_symmetry.space_group_name_H-M   'P 1'
#
loop_
_entity.id
_entity.type
_entity.pdbx_description
1 polymer ?
#
loop_
_entity_poly.entity_id
_entity_poly.type
_entity_poly.pdbx_seq_one_letter_code
_entity_poly.pdbx_strand_id
1 'polypeptide(L)'
;MKVNEEKRGRMVLNAKDMPDDVYEILNKKAFKRALTPYIVEIIRDNQKYKLILEKLDDIESKIDDITLNGTIKKENDIKVAATDDNLAEGIIVENINEVISEMDESDIIDGDF
;
A
#
# COMPACT_ATOMS: atom_id res chain seq x y z
N MET A 1 -19.94 -63.70 3.97
CA MET A 1 -18.73 -63.14 4.63
C MET A 1 -19.14 -61.89 5.38
N LYS A 2 -19.23 -61.93 6.71
CA LYS A 2 -19.52 -60.75 7.53
C LYS A 2 -18.18 -60.06 7.82
N VAL A 3 -17.99 -58.85 7.30
CA VAL A 3 -16.83 -58.02 7.65
C VAL A 3 -17.03 -57.59 9.11
N ASN A 4 -16.31 -58.24 10.02
CA ASN A 4 -16.23 -57.79 11.41
C ASN A 4 -15.43 -56.50 11.39
N GLU A 5 -16.12 -55.35 11.47
CA GLU A 5 -15.49 -54.10 11.87
C GLU A 5 -15.06 -54.26 13.34
N GLU A 6 -13.91 -54.89 13.55
CA GLU A 6 -13.21 -54.83 14.82
C GLU A 6 -13.16 -53.36 15.23
N LYS A 7 -13.79 -53.06 16.36
CA LYS A 7 -13.94 -51.74 16.93
C LYS A 7 -12.56 -51.09 17.01
N ARG A 8 -12.19 -50.31 15.99
CA ARG A 8 -10.98 -49.48 15.99
C ARG A 8 -11.00 -48.70 17.30
N GLY A 9 -10.00 -48.95 18.15
CA GLY A 9 -9.90 -48.34 19.46
C GLY A 9 -10.14 -46.84 19.35
N ARG A 10 -11.02 -46.30 20.19
CA ARG A 10 -11.28 -44.85 20.20
C ARG A 10 -9.98 -44.16 20.59
N MET A 11 -9.50 -43.22 19.79
CA MET A 11 -8.40 -42.34 20.20
C MET A 11 -8.86 -41.57 21.43
N VAL A 12 -8.20 -41.80 22.56
CA VAL A 12 -8.38 -41.03 23.79
C VAL A 12 -7.23 -40.02 23.84
N LEU A 13 -7.56 -38.74 23.79
CA LEU A 13 -6.58 -37.68 24.04
C LEU A 13 -6.25 -37.71 25.53
N ASN A 14 -5.02 -38.09 25.88
CA ASN A 14 -4.48 -37.90 27.23
C ASN A 14 -3.83 -36.52 27.26
N ALA A 15 -4.55 -35.55 27.80
CA ALA A 15 -4.14 -34.15 27.73
C ALA A 15 -3.93 -33.62 29.15
N LYS A 16 -2.72 -33.81 29.70
CA LYS A 16 -2.37 -33.27 31.02
C LYS A 16 -2.17 -31.76 31.02
N ASP A 17 -1.89 -31.17 29.85
CA ASP A 17 -1.51 -29.75 29.70
C ASP A 17 -2.38 -29.00 28.67
N MET A 18 -3.55 -29.55 28.31
CA MET A 18 -4.45 -28.90 27.34
C MET A 18 -5.56 -28.15 28.08
N PRO A 19 -5.83 -26.89 27.73
CA PRO A 19 -6.99 -26.17 28.23
C PRO A 19 -8.29 -26.95 28.05
N ASP A 20 -9.14 -26.94 29.07
CA ASP A 20 -10.36 -27.76 29.14
C ASP A 20 -11.33 -27.50 27.97
N ASP A 21 -11.41 -26.24 27.54
CA ASP A 21 -12.21 -25.80 26.39
C ASP A 21 -11.73 -26.42 25.07
N VAL A 22 -10.42 -26.42 24.84
CA VAL A 22 -9.78 -27.04 23.67
C VAL A 22 -9.98 -28.56 23.71
N TYR A 23 -9.81 -29.18 24.88
CA TYR A 23 -10.02 -30.61 25.07
C TYR A 23 -11.46 -31.02 24.73
N GLU A 24 -12.45 -30.28 25.22
CA GLU A 24 -13.86 -30.58 25.00
C GLU A 24 -14.22 -30.53 23.50
N ILE A 25 -13.71 -29.54 22.77
CA ILE A 25 -13.92 -29.41 21.32
C ILE A 25 -13.30 -30.59 20.56
N LEU A 26 -12.05 -30.93 20.86
CA LEU A 26 -11.35 -32.04 20.20
C LEU A 26 -11.99 -33.38 20.54
N ASN A 27 -12.40 -33.59 21.78
CA ASN A 27 -13.07 -34.81 22.21
C ASN A 27 -14.43 -34.97 21.52
N LYS A 28 -15.26 -33.92 21.45
CA LYS A 28 -16.53 -33.91 20.68
C LYS A 28 -16.31 -34.28 19.21
N LYS A 29 -15.23 -33.79 18.59
CA LYS A 29 -14.89 -34.12 17.19
C LYS A 29 -14.28 -35.52 17.02
N ALA A 30 -13.56 -36.02 18.03
CA ALA A 30 -13.07 -37.40 18.10
C ALA A 30 -14.23 -38.41 18.13
N PHE A 31 -15.25 -38.14 18.95
CA PHE A 31 -16.46 -38.97 19.00
C PHE A 31 -17.18 -39.07 17.64
N LYS A 32 -17.13 -38.01 16.84
CA LYS A 32 -17.77 -37.95 15.51
C LYS A 32 -16.89 -38.50 14.37
N ARG A 33 -15.74 -39.14 14.67
CA ARG A 33 -14.72 -39.55 13.66
C ARG A 33 -14.25 -38.39 12.76
N ALA A 34 -14.40 -37.15 13.20
CA ALA A 34 -14.12 -35.93 12.43
C ALA A 34 -12.90 -35.16 12.95
N LEU A 35 -12.15 -35.73 13.91
CA LEU A 35 -10.97 -35.10 14.50
C LEU A 35 -9.86 -34.86 13.46
N THR A 36 -9.55 -35.85 12.63
CA THR A 36 -8.47 -35.74 11.63
C THR A 36 -8.74 -34.66 10.58
N PRO A 37 -9.92 -34.60 9.92
CA PRO A 37 -10.23 -33.50 8.99
C PRO A 37 -10.16 -32.12 9.66
N TYR A 38 -10.66 -32.00 10.90
CA TYR A 38 -10.65 -30.74 11.63
C TYR A 38 -9.22 -30.26 11.95
N ILE A 39 -8.33 -31.17 12.37
CA ILE A 39 -6.92 -30.82 12.60
C ILE A 39 -6.25 -30.35 11.31
N VAL A 40 -6.54 -31.00 10.17
CA VAL A 40 -6.01 -30.60 8.86
C VAL A 40 -6.47 -29.19 8.47
N GLU A 41 -7.74 -28.85 8.71
CA GLU A 41 -8.26 -27.49 8.47
C GLU A 41 -7.55 -26.45 9.34
N ILE A 42 -7.38 -26.71 10.64
CA ILE A 42 -6.67 -25.80 11.54
C ILE A 42 -5.23 -25.56 11.07
N ILE A 43 -4.51 -26.61 10.69
CA ILE A 43 -3.12 -26.48 10.21
C ILE A 43 -3.08 -25.65 8.93
N ARG A 44 -4.01 -25.90 7.99
CA ARG A 44 -4.11 -25.14 6.73
C ARG A 44 -4.39 -23.67 6.99
N ASP A 45 -5.28 -23.34 7.93
CA ASP A 45 -5.58 -21.96 8.25
C ASP A 45 -4.42 -21.28 8.97
N ASN A 46 -3.72 -21.99 9.86
CA ASN A 46 -2.51 -21.49 10.51
C ASN A 46 -1.40 -21.14 9.49
N GLN A 47 -1.22 -21.99 8.47
CA GLN A 47 -0.31 -21.70 7.35
C GLN A 47 -0.72 -20.45 6.56
N LYS A 48 -2.01 -20.24 6.31
CA LYS A 48 -2.51 -19.02 5.66
C LYS A 48 -2.25 -17.78 6.51
N TYR A 49 -2.52 -17.85 7.82
CA TYR A 49 -2.27 -16.73 8.73
C TYR A 49 -0.79 -16.37 8.78
N LYS A 50 0.10 -17.36 8.80
CA LYS A 50 1.54 -17.13 8.72
C LYS A 50 1.93 -16.36 7.44
N LEU A 51 1.41 -16.79 6.29
CA LEU A 51 1.66 -16.09 5.02
C LEU A 51 1.11 -14.66 5.00
N ILE A 52 -0.04 -14.42 5.65
CA ILE A 52 -0.61 -13.07 5.78
C ILE A 52 0.33 -12.20 6.61
N LEU A 53 0.82 -12.70 7.74
CA LEU A 53 1.78 -11.98 8.59
C LEU A 53 3.06 -11.65 7.84
N GLU A 54 3.67 -12.63 7.14
CA GLU A 54 4.85 -12.39 6.32
C GLU A 54 4.64 -11.29 5.27
N LYS A 55 3.46 -11.26 4.62
CA LYS A 55 3.11 -10.20 3.66
C LYS A 55 2.87 -8.84 4.31
N LEU A 56 2.36 -8.81 5.54
CA LEU A 56 2.17 -7.57 6.28
C LEU A 56 3.53 -7.00 6.70
N ASP A 57 4.44 -7.85 7.18
CA ASP A 57 5.81 -7.47 7.52
C ASP A 57 6.55 -6.91 6.28
N ASP A 58 6.39 -7.55 5.12
CA ASP A 58 6.94 -7.06 3.83
C ASP A 58 6.39 -5.68 3.44
N ILE A 59 5.11 -5.41 3.74
CA ILE A 59 4.47 -4.12 3.46
C ILE A 59 4.99 -3.06 4.44
N GLU A 60 5.07 -3.39 5.73
CA GLU A 60 5.61 -2.52 6.77
C GLU A 60 7.04 -2.10 6.42
N SER A 61 7.91 -3.06 6.07
CA SER A 61 9.29 -2.78 5.64
C SER A 61 9.35 -1.86 4.42
N LYS A 62 8.46 -2.01 3.43
CA LYS A 62 8.42 -1.12 2.26
C LYS A 62 7.95 0.29 2.61
N ILE A 63 7.02 0.42 3.56
CA ILE A 63 6.58 1.72 4.08
C ILE A 63 7.72 2.39 4.83
N ASP A 64 8.45 1.65 5.65
CA ASP A 64 9.64 2.14 6.34
C ASP A 64 10.69 2.62 5.34
N ASP A 65 10.98 1.86 4.29
CA ASP A 65 11.89 2.28 3.21
C ASP A 65 11.44 3.56 2.51
N ILE A 66 10.13 3.72 2.25
CA ILE A 66 9.57 4.93 1.62
C ILE A 66 9.67 6.12 2.57
N THR A 67 9.40 5.94 3.86
CA THR A 67 9.47 7.04 4.84
C THR A 67 10.92 7.45 5.13
N LEU A 68 11.86 6.49 5.16
CA LEU A 68 13.30 6.77 5.28
C LEU A 68 13.84 7.51 4.05
N ASN A 69 13.48 7.05 2.84
CA ASN A 69 14.04 7.59 1.59
C ASN A 69 13.24 8.79 1.02
N GLY A 70 11.97 8.95 1.39
CA GLY A 70 11.07 9.99 0.92
C GLY A 70 11.18 11.31 1.68
N THR A 71 11.66 11.27 2.93
CA THR A 71 11.82 12.49 3.75
C THR A 71 13.17 13.19 3.50
N ILE A 72 14.14 12.53 2.83
CA ILE A 72 15.49 13.08 2.57
C ILE A 72 15.59 13.83 1.23
N LYS A 73 14.53 13.85 0.40
CA LYS A 73 14.49 14.68 -0.83
C LYS A 73 13.81 16.05 -0.66
N LYS A 74 13.79 16.57 0.58
CA LYS A 74 13.83 18.01 0.85
C LYS A 74 15.22 18.20 1.47
N GLU A 75 16.24 18.56 0.73
CA GLU A 75 16.55 19.93 0.34
C GLU A 75 17.68 19.83 -0.69
N ASN A 76 17.37 20.00 -1.98
CA ASN A 76 18.37 20.63 -2.82
C ASN A 76 18.16 22.11 -2.61
N ASP A 77 18.92 22.65 -1.66
CA ASP A 77 19.23 24.06 -1.54
C ASP A 77 19.40 24.64 -2.94
N ILE A 78 18.39 25.38 -3.41
CA ILE A 78 18.64 26.39 -4.43
C ILE A 78 19.51 27.40 -3.69
N LYS A 79 20.83 27.26 -3.82
CA LYS A 79 21.76 28.32 -3.47
C LYS A 79 21.42 29.51 -4.35
N VAL A 80 20.52 30.36 -3.86
CA VAL A 80 20.37 31.71 -4.37
C VAL A 80 21.72 32.36 -4.08
N ALA A 81 22.55 32.44 -5.12
CA ALA A 81 23.75 33.25 -5.09
C ALA A 81 23.28 34.70 -4.94
N ALA A 82 23.20 35.17 -3.70
CA ALA A 82 23.06 36.57 -3.40
C ALA A 82 24.36 37.27 -3.83
N THR A 83 24.38 37.80 -5.04
CA THR A 83 25.19 38.97 -5.46
C THR A 83 24.72 39.42 -6.84
N ASP A 84 23.72 40.30 -6.89
CA ASP A 84 23.91 41.68 -7.35
C ASP A 84 22.60 42.45 -7.16
N ASP A 85 22.62 43.40 -6.23
CA ASP A 85 21.53 44.34 -5.92
C ASP A 85 21.37 45.38 -7.05
N ASN A 86 21.02 44.97 -8.27
CA ASN A 86 20.79 45.90 -9.38
C ASN A 86 19.61 45.51 -10.29
N LEU A 87 18.53 45.00 -9.71
CA LEU A 87 17.23 45.07 -10.36
C LEU A 87 16.57 46.40 -9.98
N ALA A 88 16.88 47.44 -10.75
CA ALA A 88 16.17 48.72 -10.66
C ALA A 88 14.75 48.54 -11.22
N GLU A 89 13.75 48.99 -10.47
CA GLU A 89 12.38 49.12 -10.99
C GLU A 89 12.39 50.04 -12.21
N GLY A 90 11.79 49.58 -13.32
CA GLY A 90 11.68 50.37 -14.55
C GLY A 90 10.80 51.59 -14.35
N ILE A 91 11.21 52.72 -14.94
CA ILE A 91 10.44 53.97 -14.93
C ILE A 91 9.31 53.87 -15.98
N ILE A 92 8.07 54.13 -15.57
CA ILE A 92 6.95 54.31 -16.50
C ILE A 92 7.13 55.67 -17.18
N VAL A 93 7.29 55.67 -18.50
CA VAL A 93 7.39 56.90 -19.29
C VAL A 93 5.97 57.38 -19.62
N GLU A 94 5.55 58.50 -19.01
CA GLU A 94 4.19 59.05 -19.19
C GLU A 94 3.97 59.78 -20.53
N ASN A 95 5.05 60.05 -21.29
CA ASN A 95 5.00 60.73 -22.59
C ASN A 95 5.47 59.80 -23.71
N ILE A 96 4.70 58.76 -23.99
CA ILE A 96 4.86 57.97 -25.22
C ILE A 96 4.16 58.75 -26.33
N ASN A 97 4.92 59.29 -27.29
CA ASN A 97 4.32 59.82 -28.52
C ASN A 97 3.61 58.68 -29.24
N GLU A 98 2.40 58.94 -29.72
CA GLU A 98 1.60 57.99 -30.50
C GLU A 98 2.45 57.38 -31.62
N VAL A 99 2.55 56.06 -31.63
CA VAL A 99 3.28 55.33 -32.66
C VAL A 99 2.45 55.43 -33.93
N ILE A 100 2.88 56.26 -34.87
CA ILE A 100 2.31 56.28 -36.22
C ILE A 100 2.69 54.95 -36.87
N SER A 101 1.71 54.06 -37.04
CA SER A 101 1.90 52.82 -37.77
C SER A 101 2.14 53.14 -39.25
N GLU A 102 3.25 52.66 -39.81
CA GLU A 102 3.52 52.68 -41.27
C GLU A 102 2.69 51.64 -42.03
N MET A 103 1.46 51.35 -41.58
CA MET A 103 0.54 50.53 -42.36
C MET A 103 0.02 51.38 -43.51
N ASP A 104 0.48 51.05 -44.71
CA ASP A 104 -0.06 51.63 -45.95
C ASP A 104 -1.51 51.17 -46.11
N GLU A 105 -2.40 52.07 -46.54
CA GLU A 105 -3.85 51.75 -46.68
C GLU A 105 -4.09 50.60 -47.66
N SER A 106 -3.11 50.28 -48.53
CA SER A 106 -3.13 49.12 -49.41
C SER A 106 -3.04 47.76 -48.71
N ASP A 107 -2.53 47.71 -47.48
CA ASP A 107 -2.41 46.48 -46.69
C ASP A 107 -3.73 46.11 -46.00
N ILE A 108 -4.74 46.98 -46.06
CA ILE A 108 -6.09 46.71 -45.58
C ILE A 108 -6.80 45.86 -46.63
N ILE A 109 -6.66 44.55 -46.49
CA ILE A 109 -7.46 43.58 -47.24
C ILE A 109 -8.88 43.61 -46.65
N ASP A 110 -9.80 44.33 -47.29
CA ASP A 110 -11.23 44.21 -47.04
C ASP A 110 -11.70 42.80 -47.47
N GLY A 111 -11.54 41.85 -46.55
CA GLY A 111 -12.14 40.53 -46.67
C GLY A 111 -13.60 40.60 -46.24
N ASP A 112 -14.53 40.61 -47.20
CA ASP A 112 -15.95 40.29 -46.95
C ASP A 112 -16.04 38.86 -46.41
N PHE A 113 -16.28 38.73 -45.10
CA PHE A 113 -16.66 37.48 -44.43
C PHE A 113 -18.17 37.44 -44.17
#